data_AF-A0A3C1Z644-F1
#
_entry.id   AF-A0A3C1Z644-F1
#
_cell.length_a   1.000
_cell.length_b   1.000
_cell.length_c   1.000
_cell.angle_alpha   90.00
_cell.angle_beta   90.00
_cell.angle_gamma   90.00
#
_symmetry.space_group_name_H-M   'P 1'
#
loop_
_entity.id
_entity.type
_entity.pdbx_description
1 polymer ?
#
loop_
_entity_poly.entity_id
_entity_poly.type
_entity_poly.pdbx_seq_one_letter_code
_entity_poly.pdbx_strand_id
1 'polypeptide(L)'
;MGDHPVVSAIKLQECFAGTSIPWFSEVLDAIKGHHRIGKDRLGVILRQADGQARVKEMILSTQEMQEKPLDSWCAGPEVLAIVAPRINRPLKGSKWAAFSLKGVVYVTPDAILEAAKELARQKKIVEMGLIRSTDREDTLRRLVKILGAADLLAMEIGEHFYGRPFDIFTKKAGIKQRGYFVPVKLEAFQIAESELESRKVAFMQLVTEFQLGRG
;
A
#
# COMPACT_ATOMS: atom_id res chain seq x y z
N MET A 1 7.24 -3.83 -15.44
CA MET A 1 5.89 -4.15 -15.94
C MET A 1 5.98 -4.20 -17.46
N GLY A 2 6.20 -5.39 -18.01
CA GLY A 2 6.50 -5.56 -19.44
C GLY A 2 5.22 -5.55 -20.30
N ASP A 3 5.43 -5.31 -21.59
CA ASP A 3 4.48 -5.19 -22.73
C ASP A 3 3.49 -6.35 -22.94
N HIS A 4 3.23 -7.20 -21.94
CA HIS A 4 2.32 -8.33 -22.08
C HIS A 4 0.91 -7.98 -22.60
N PRO A 5 0.32 -6.79 -22.38
CA PRO A 5 -0.98 -6.48 -22.99
C PRO A 5 -0.86 -6.39 -24.51
N VAL A 6 0.26 -5.85 -25.00
CA VAL A 6 0.57 -5.72 -26.43
C VAL A 6 0.95 -7.09 -27.01
N VAL A 7 1.81 -7.84 -26.32
CA VAL A 7 2.25 -9.18 -26.75
C VAL A 7 1.07 -10.15 -26.81
N SER A 8 0.18 -10.14 -25.80
CA SER A 8 -1.02 -10.98 -25.80
C SER A 8 -1.99 -10.62 -26.93
N ALA A 9 -2.15 -9.32 -27.23
CA ALA A 9 -2.97 -8.90 -28.36
C ALA A 9 -2.40 -9.37 -29.71
N ILE A 10 -1.07 -9.31 -29.88
CA ILE A 10 -0.39 -9.82 -31.08
C ILE A 10 -0.59 -11.33 -31.22
N LYS A 11 -0.40 -12.11 -30.15
CA LYS A 11 -0.60 -13.57 -30.21
C LYS A 11 -2.05 -13.96 -30.47
N LEU A 12 -3.01 -13.23 -29.90
CA LEU A 12 -4.41 -13.47 -30.22
C LEU A 12 -4.69 -13.19 -31.71
N GLN A 13 -4.14 -12.11 -32.26
CA GLN A 13 -4.27 -11.78 -33.68
C GLN A 13 -3.65 -12.84 -34.58
N GLU A 14 -2.51 -13.42 -34.20
CA GLU A 14 -1.90 -14.55 -34.91
C GLU A 14 -2.77 -15.81 -34.85
N CYS A 15 -3.32 -16.16 -33.68
CA CYS A 15 -4.14 -17.37 -33.51
C CYS A 15 -5.44 -17.35 -34.32
N PHE A 16 -6.01 -16.16 -34.54
CA PHE A 16 -7.25 -15.98 -35.29
C PHE A 16 -7.01 -15.43 -36.71
N ALA A 17 -5.76 -15.48 -37.19
CA ALA A 17 -5.42 -15.05 -38.53
C ALA A 17 -6.29 -15.78 -39.58
N GLY A 18 -6.89 -15.02 -40.50
CA GLY A 18 -7.79 -15.56 -41.52
C GLY A 18 -9.24 -15.79 -41.07
N THR A 19 -9.57 -15.50 -39.81
CA THR A 19 -10.95 -15.57 -39.30
C THR A 19 -11.55 -14.17 -39.22
N SER A 20 -12.75 -13.96 -39.80
CA SER A 20 -13.49 -12.71 -39.65
C SER A 20 -14.44 -12.80 -38.46
N ILE A 21 -14.11 -12.11 -37.38
CA ILE A 21 -14.92 -12.04 -36.17
C ILE A 21 -15.35 -10.57 -35.99
N PRO A 22 -16.67 -10.25 -36.06
CA PRO A 22 -17.15 -8.87 -36.06
C PRO A 22 -16.73 -8.03 -34.85
N TRP A 23 -16.51 -8.65 -33.69
CA TRP A 23 -16.16 -8.00 -32.42
C TRP A 23 -14.66 -8.10 -32.08
N PHE A 24 -13.81 -8.55 -33.01
CA PHE A 24 -12.42 -8.85 -32.72
C PHE A 24 -11.58 -7.61 -32.35
N SER A 25 -11.83 -6.48 -33.01
CA SER A 25 -11.17 -5.21 -32.73
C SER A 25 -11.45 -4.72 -31.30
N GLU A 26 -12.70 -4.81 -30.85
CA GLU A 26 -13.12 -4.43 -29.49
C GLU A 26 -12.40 -5.27 -28.43
N VAL A 27 -12.24 -6.57 -28.67
CA VAL A 27 -11.51 -7.47 -27.78
C VAL A 27 -10.02 -7.14 -27.76
N LEU A 28 -9.39 -6.87 -28.91
CA LEU A 28 -7.99 -6.47 -28.98
C LEU A 28 -7.73 -5.14 -28.25
N ASP A 29 -8.64 -4.17 -28.37
CA ASP A 29 -8.53 -2.89 -27.68
C ASP A 29 -8.70 -3.04 -26.17
N ALA A 30 -9.63 -3.89 -25.73
CA ALA A 30 -9.77 -4.22 -24.32
C ALA A 30 -8.51 -4.93 -23.76
N ILE A 31 -7.92 -5.86 -24.51
CA ILE A 31 -6.66 -6.51 -24.12
C ILE A 31 -5.49 -5.51 -24.10
N LYS A 32 -5.37 -4.60 -25.05
CA LYS A 32 -4.30 -3.57 -25.00
C LYS A 32 -4.53 -2.57 -23.85
N GLY A 33 -5.79 -2.29 -23.56
CA GLY A 33 -6.23 -1.27 -22.61
C GLY A 33 -6.37 -1.74 -21.16
N HIS A 34 -6.33 -3.04 -20.86
CA HIS A 34 -6.76 -3.54 -19.55
C HIS A 34 -5.90 -3.05 -18.37
N HIS A 35 -4.67 -2.54 -18.55
CA HIS A 35 -3.91 -1.91 -17.45
C HIS A 35 -4.35 -0.47 -17.14
N ARG A 36 -5.10 0.16 -18.05
CA ARG A 36 -5.63 1.50 -17.87
C ARG A 36 -6.91 1.43 -17.04
N ILE A 37 -7.15 2.44 -16.20
CA ILE A 37 -8.39 2.57 -15.43
C ILE A 37 -9.51 2.96 -16.40
N GLY A 38 -10.03 1.99 -17.14
CA GLY A 38 -11.26 2.11 -17.94
C GLY A 38 -12.49 1.71 -17.14
N LYS A 39 -13.64 2.31 -17.45
CA LYS A 39 -14.97 1.97 -16.89
C LYS A 39 -15.66 0.82 -17.66
N ASP A 40 -15.02 0.24 -18.66
CA ASP A 40 -15.63 -0.81 -19.47
C ASP A 40 -15.70 -2.13 -18.68
N ARG A 41 -16.85 -2.82 -18.77
CA ARG A 41 -17.09 -4.05 -18.02
C ARG A 41 -16.09 -5.16 -18.38
N LEU A 42 -15.66 -5.21 -19.64
CA LEU A 42 -14.72 -6.21 -20.15
C LEU A 42 -13.32 -6.01 -19.57
N GLY A 43 -12.81 -4.78 -19.56
CA GLY A 43 -11.51 -4.45 -18.98
C GLY A 43 -11.42 -4.67 -17.47
N VAL A 44 -12.53 -4.57 -16.73
CA VAL A 44 -12.57 -4.99 -15.31
C VAL A 44 -12.43 -6.50 -15.18
N ILE A 45 -13.21 -7.27 -15.94
CA ILE A 45 -13.16 -8.74 -15.91
C ILE A 45 -11.78 -9.26 -16.34
N LEU A 46 -11.20 -8.70 -17.40
CA LEU A 46 -9.87 -9.06 -17.90
C LEU A 46 -8.79 -8.79 -16.85
N ARG A 47 -8.82 -7.63 -16.19
CA ARG A 47 -7.91 -7.35 -15.08
C ARG A 47 -8.03 -8.39 -13.97
N GLN A 48 -9.27 -8.70 -13.57
CA GLN A 48 -9.53 -9.68 -12.52
C GLN A 48 -8.95 -11.05 -12.89
N ALA A 49 -9.24 -11.53 -14.10
CA ALA A 49 -8.76 -12.81 -14.62
C ALA A 49 -7.22 -12.86 -14.74
N ASP A 50 -6.57 -11.80 -15.24
CA ASP A 50 -5.12 -11.73 -15.38
C ASP A 50 -4.42 -11.88 -14.03
N GLY A 51 -4.90 -11.17 -13.01
CA GLY A 51 -4.27 -11.34 -11.71
C GLY A 51 -4.64 -12.63 -11.00
N GLN A 52 -5.81 -13.24 -11.25
CA GLN A 52 -6.06 -14.63 -10.83
C GLN A 52 -5.07 -15.60 -11.48
N ALA A 53 -4.75 -15.42 -12.76
CA ALA A 53 -3.73 -16.20 -13.45
C ALA A 53 -2.35 -16.00 -12.80
N ARG A 54 -2.00 -14.75 -12.46
CA ARG A 54 -0.74 -14.43 -11.78
C ARG A 54 -0.63 -15.02 -10.37
N VAL A 55 -1.73 -15.04 -9.59
CA VAL A 55 -1.79 -15.79 -8.33
C VAL A 55 -1.52 -17.25 -8.58
N LYS A 56 -2.22 -17.84 -9.56
CA LYS A 56 -2.10 -19.26 -9.89
C LYS A 56 -0.68 -19.62 -10.31
N GLU A 57 -0.01 -18.80 -11.12
CA GLU A 57 1.40 -18.95 -11.48
C GLU A 57 2.32 -18.89 -10.24
N MET A 58 2.09 -17.95 -9.33
CA MET A 58 2.86 -17.84 -8.09
C MET A 58 2.66 -19.06 -7.19
N ILE A 59 1.42 -19.51 -7.00
CA ILE A 59 1.09 -20.69 -6.17
C ILE A 59 1.68 -21.95 -6.79
N LEU A 60 1.49 -22.16 -8.09
CA LEU A 60 2.02 -23.33 -8.80
C LEU A 60 3.55 -23.38 -8.81
N SER A 61 4.22 -22.22 -8.85
CA SER A 61 5.69 -22.14 -8.86
C SER A 61 6.33 -22.30 -7.48
N THR A 62 5.61 -22.05 -6.39
CA THR A 62 6.17 -22.11 -5.03
C THR A 62 5.62 -23.21 -4.13
N GLN A 63 4.57 -23.96 -4.53
CA GLN A 63 3.93 -25.10 -3.81
C GLN A 63 3.54 -24.89 -2.33
N GLU A 64 3.98 -23.81 -1.68
CA GLU A 64 3.80 -23.51 -0.26
C GLU A 64 2.97 -22.23 -0.03
N MET A 65 2.62 -21.52 -1.09
CA MET A 65 1.84 -20.28 -1.00
C MET A 65 0.33 -20.52 -1.00
N GLN A 66 -0.40 -19.72 -0.22
CA GLN A 66 -1.87 -19.78 -0.14
C GLN A 66 -2.49 -18.44 -0.54
N GLU A 67 -3.51 -18.45 -1.42
CA GLU A 67 -4.32 -17.27 -1.68
C GLU A 67 -5.30 -17.05 -0.52
N LYS A 68 -5.29 -15.86 0.09
CA LYS A 68 -6.24 -15.48 1.13
C LYS A 68 -6.60 -13.99 1.04
N PRO A 69 -7.87 -13.62 1.23
CA PRO A 69 -8.27 -12.21 1.26
C PRO A 69 -7.63 -11.50 2.46
N LEU A 70 -7.24 -10.24 2.29
CA LEU A 70 -6.48 -9.46 3.29
C LEU A 70 -7.04 -9.57 4.72
N ASP A 71 -8.36 -9.43 4.86
CA ASP A 71 -9.12 -9.44 6.11
C ASP A 71 -9.13 -10.78 6.85
N SER A 72 -8.78 -11.89 6.20
CA SER A 72 -8.77 -13.21 6.85
C SER A 72 -7.43 -13.58 7.50
N TRP A 73 -6.37 -12.78 7.32
CA TRP A 73 -5.02 -13.13 7.79
C TRP A 73 -4.19 -11.95 8.30
N CYS A 74 -4.52 -10.73 7.87
CA CYS A 74 -3.79 -9.52 8.22
C CYS A 74 -4.30 -8.96 9.55
N ALA A 75 -3.42 -8.92 10.55
CA ALA A 75 -3.72 -8.31 11.84
C ALA A 75 -2.93 -7.02 12.02
N GLY A 76 -3.61 -5.97 12.49
CA GLY A 76 -3.02 -4.65 12.71
C GLY A 76 -1.73 -4.67 13.53
N PRO A 77 -1.69 -5.33 14.71
CA PRO A 77 -0.48 -5.38 15.54
C PRO A 77 0.73 -6.03 14.83
N GLU A 78 0.51 -7.06 14.01
CA GLU A 78 1.57 -7.72 13.25
C GLU A 78 2.16 -6.80 12.17
N VAL A 79 1.30 -6.02 11.50
CA VAL A 79 1.75 -5.01 10.53
C VAL A 79 2.58 -3.93 11.25
N LEU A 80 2.13 -3.45 12.41
CA LEU A 80 2.86 -2.45 13.18
C LEU A 80 4.20 -2.97 13.72
N ALA A 81 4.28 -4.25 14.09
CA ALA A 81 5.54 -4.88 14.50
C ALA A 81 6.61 -4.83 13.39
N ILE A 82 6.22 -4.95 12.12
CA ILE A 82 7.14 -4.81 10.98
C ILE A 82 7.55 -3.34 10.74
N VAL A 83 6.68 -2.38 11.06
CA VAL A 83 6.99 -0.94 10.98
C VAL A 83 7.90 -0.50 12.12
N ALA A 84 7.72 -1.05 13.32
CA ALA A 84 8.38 -0.70 14.57
C ALA A 84 9.91 -0.46 14.47
N PRO A 85 10.72 -1.32 13.83
CA PRO A 85 12.17 -1.10 13.73
C PRO A 85 12.56 0.10 12.86
N ARG A 86 11.64 0.65 12.06
CA ARG A 86 11.86 1.78 11.14
C ARG A 86 11.48 3.14 11.74
N ILE A 87 10.82 3.15 12.91
CA ILE A 87 10.38 4.39 13.57
C ILE A 87 11.60 5.22 13.98
N ASN A 88 11.54 6.52 13.68
CA ASN A 88 12.58 7.50 13.95
C ASN A 88 13.92 7.24 13.24
N ARG A 89 13.97 6.30 12.29
CA ARG A 89 15.17 5.99 11.53
C ARG A 89 15.08 6.60 10.12
N PRO A 90 16.18 7.19 9.60
CA PRO A 90 16.20 7.71 8.25
C PRO A 90 16.14 6.55 7.25
N LEU A 91 15.36 6.71 6.17
CA LEU A 91 15.55 5.93 4.95
C LEU A 91 16.65 6.58 4.11
N LYS A 92 17.01 5.99 2.96
CA LYS A 92 17.88 6.68 1.99
C LYS A 92 17.27 8.04 1.62
N GLY A 93 18.01 9.13 1.83
CA GLY A 93 17.58 10.51 1.55
C GLY A 93 16.81 11.18 2.72
N SER A 94 15.95 12.14 2.41
CA SER A 94 15.10 12.87 3.38
C SER A 94 13.73 12.21 3.63
N LYS A 95 13.57 10.94 3.28
CA LYS A 95 12.33 10.19 3.46
C LYS A 95 12.37 9.41 4.76
N TRP A 96 11.23 9.37 5.46
CA TRP A 96 11.04 8.60 6.70
C TRP A 96 9.83 7.70 6.53
N ALA A 97 9.94 6.47 7.04
CA ALA A 97 8.82 5.53 7.08
C ALA A 97 7.80 5.92 8.15
N ALA A 98 8.29 6.28 9.33
CA ALA A 98 7.51 6.68 10.49
C ALA A 98 8.37 7.48 11.48
N PHE A 99 7.73 8.33 12.29
CA PHE A 99 8.39 9.02 13.40
C PHE A 99 7.43 9.22 14.58
N SER A 100 7.96 9.36 15.79
CA SER A 100 7.18 9.58 17.03
C SER A 100 7.19 11.06 17.46
N LEU A 101 6.05 11.53 17.96
CA LEU A 101 5.92 12.84 18.58
C LEU A 101 4.72 12.83 19.54
N LYS A 102 4.94 13.19 20.81
CA LYS A 102 3.92 13.38 21.85
C LYS A 102 2.95 12.18 21.96
N GLY A 103 3.47 10.97 22.19
CA GLY A 103 2.63 9.77 22.33
C GLY A 103 1.96 9.24 21.05
N VAL A 104 2.25 9.82 19.89
CA VAL A 104 1.72 9.38 18.58
C VAL A 104 2.88 9.04 17.65
N VAL A 105 2.70 7.97 16.86
CA VAL A 105 3.60 7.63 15.75
C VAL A 105 2.90 7.92 14.43
N TYR A 106 3.50 8.77 13.63
CA TYR A 106 3.00 9.15 12.31
C TYR A 106 3.64 8.26 11.26
N VAL A 107 2.87 7.29 10.76
CA VAL A 107 3.34 6.29 9.79
C VAL A 107 2.94 6.71 8.38
N THR A 108 3.84 6.65 7.41
CA THR A 108 3.46 6.88 6.00
C THR A 108 2.59 5.73 5.47
N PRO A 109 1.63 5.99 4.57
CA PRO A 109 0.86 4.92 3.94
C PRO A 109 1.76 3.89 3.23
N ASP A 110 2.85 4.34 2.61
CA ASP A 110 3.85 3.46 2.00
C ASP A 110 4.45 2.48 3.02
N ALA A 111 4.82 2.96 4.21
CA ALA A 111 5.39 2.09 5.23
C ALA A 111 4.40 1.01 5.70
N ILE A 112 3.10 1.33 5.78
CA ILE A 112 2.04 0.36 6.11
C ILE A 112 1.90 -0.68 5.00
N LEU A 113 1.84 -0.24 3.73
CA LEU A 113 1.70 -1.15 2.60
C LEU A 113 2.92 -2.08 2.47
N GLU A 114 4.13 -1.55 2.60
CA GLU A 114 5.35 -2.35 2.55
C GLU A 114 5.47 -3.30 3.75
N ALA A 115 4.97 -2.92 4.92
CA ALA A 115 4.87 -3.82 6.06
C ALA A 115 3.87 -4.96 5.82
N ALA A 116 2.70 -4.67 5.23
CA ALA A 116 1.72 -5.68 4.89
C ALA A 116 2.23 -6.67 3.81
N LYS A 117 2.96 -6.19 2.80
CA LYS A 117 3.63 -7.04 1.80
C LYS A 117 4.67 -7.97 2.43
N GLU A 118 5.47 -7.44 3.34
CA GLU A 118 6.46 -8.24 4.06
C GLU A 118 5.79 -9.28 4.96
N LEU A 119 4.69 -8.93 5.64
CA LEU A 119 3.90 -9.88 6.43
C LEU A 119 3.31 -11.00 5.55
N ALA A 120 2.77 -10.66 4.38
CA ALA A 120 2.26 -11.63 3.41
C ALA A 120 3.36 -12.61 2.99
N ARG A 121 4.57 -12.10 2.70
CA ARG A 121 5.74 -12.91 2.36
C ARG A 121 6.13 -13.86 3.50
N GLN A 122 6.17 -13.37 4.74
CA GLN A 122 6.48 -14.19 5.93
C GLN A 122 5.45 -15.29 6.16
N LYS A 123 4.15 -14.99 5.96
CA LYS A 123 3.06 -15.96 6.09
C LYS A 123 2.86 -16.85 4.85
N LYS A 124 3.67 -16.65 3.78
CA LYS A 124 3.51 -17.31 2.47
C LYS A 124 2.10 -17.13 1.89
N ILE A 125 1.54 -15.93 2.01
CA ILE A 125 0.20 -15.59 1.53
C ILE A 125 0.32 -14.74 0.26
N VAL A 126 -0.52 -15.06 -0.71
CA VAL A 126 -0.75 -14.23 -1.90
C VAL A 126 -2.06 -13.46 -1.70
N GLU A 127 -1.95 -12.13 -1.71
CA GLU A 127 -3.11 -11.22 -1.68
C GLU A 127 -2.95 -10.23 -2.83
N MET A 128 -3.98 -10.14 -3.68
CA MET A 128 -3.86 -9.43 -4.95
C MET A 128 -3.80 -7.92 -4.82
N GLY A 129 -4.50 -7.35 -3.83
CA GLY A 129 -4.45 -5.93 -3.52
C GLY A 129 -3.06 -5.44 -3.08
N LEU A 130 -2.21 -6.33 -2.54
CA LEU A 130 -0.81 -6.06 -2.21
C LEU A 130 0.13 -6.12 -3.42
N ILE A 131 -0.27 -6.78 -4.51
CA ILE A 131 0.56 -7.01 -5.71
C ILE A 131 0.22 -5.99 -6.81
N ARG A 132 -1.06 -5.72 -7.06
CA ARG A 132 -1.51 -4.82 -8.12
C ARG A 132 -1.41 -3.35 -7.68
N SER A 133 -0.76 -2.55 -8.52
CA SER A 133 -0.66 -1.09 -8.29
C SER A 133 -2.01 -0.38 -8.38
N THR A 134 -2.95 -0.88 -9.18
CA THR A 134 -4.30 -0.32 -9.35
C THR A 134 -5.14 -0.41 -8.08
N ASP A 135 -4.87 -1.40 -7.24
CA ASP A 135 -5.69 -1.72 -6.07
C ASP A 135 -5.12 -1.02 -4.82
N ARG A 136 -3.98 -0.33 -4.96
CA ARG A 136 -3.19 0.25 -3.87
C ARG A 136 -4.00 1.11 -2.90
N GLU A 137 -4.79 2.06 -3.39
CA GLU A 137 -5.57 2.95 -2.50
C GLU A 137 -6.65 2.19 -1.73
N ASP A 138 -7.29 1.22 -2.38
CA ASP A 138 -8.31 0.40 -1.76
C ASP A 138 -7.71 -0.51 -0.69
N THR A 139 -6.58 -1.14 -1.00
CA THR A 139 -5.78 -1.92 -0.06
C THR A 139 -5.34 -1.07 1.14
N LEU A 140 -4.90 0.17 0.92
CA LEU A 140 -4.54 1.09 2.01
C LEU A 140 -5.76 1.43 2.89
N ARG A 141 -6.94 1.69 2.32
CA ARG A 141 -8.17 1.91 3.09
C ARG A 141 -8.53 0.68 3.93
N ARG A 142 -8.42 -0.52 3.37
CA ARG A 142 -8.67 -1.78 4.09
C ARG A 142 -7.67 -1.98 5.23
N LEU A 143 -6.38 -1.72 5.00
CA LEU A 143 -5.34 -1.80 6.05
C LEU A 143 -5.61 -0.80 7.19
N VAL A 144 -5.98 0.44 6.88
CA VAL A 144 -6.34 1.43 7.91
C VAL A 144 -7.61 1.02 8.66
N LYS A 145 -8.61 0.43 7.98
CA LYS A 145 -9.79 -0.13 8.64
C LYS A 145 -9.42 -1.26 9.60
N ILE A 146 -8.48 -2.13 9.24
CA ILE A 146 -7.95 -3.18 10.14
C ILE A 146 -7.28 -2.56 11.37
N LEU A 147 -6.46 -1.51 11.18
CA LEU A 147 -5.83 -0.78 12.30
C LEU A 147 -6.86 -0.11 13.21
N GLY A 148 -7.90 0.50 12.62
CA GLY A 148 -8.98 1.16 13.35
C GLY A 148 -9.86 0.17 14.12
N ALA A 149 -10.20 -0.97 13.53
CA ALA A 149 -10.99 -2.01 14.19
C ALA A 149 -10.26 -2.64 15.39
N ALA A 150 -8.93 -2.58 15.41
CA ALA A 150 -8.10 -3.01 16.53
C ALA A 150 -7.78 -1.87 17.53
N ASP A 151 -8.42 -0.70 17.40
CA ASP A 151 -8.22 0.49 18.25
C ASP A 151 -6.75 0.98 18.33
N LEU A 152 -6.02 0.85 17.23
CA LEU A 152 -4.59 1.21 17.16
C LEU A 152 -4.36 2.64 16.68
N LEU A 153 -5.36 3.28 16.07
CA LEU A 153 -5.25 4.61 15.50
C LEU A 153 -5.35 5.69 16.57
N ALA A 154 -4.53 6.73 16.47
CA ALA A 154 -4.55 7.85 17.42
C ALA A 154 -5.67 8.87 17.12
N MET A 155 -6.32 8.77 15.95
CA MET A 155 -7.45 9.60 15.57
C MET A 155 -8.27 8.95 14.45
N GLU A 156 -9.48 9.43 14.23
CA GLU A 156 -10.32 9.00 13.12
C GLU A 156 -9.83 9.50 11.76
N ILE A 157 -9.69 8.56 10.82
CA ILE A 157 -9.25 8.82 9.45
C ILE A 157 -10.44 9.10 8.51
N GLY A 158 -11.63 8.59 8.81
CA GLY A 158 -12.81 8.72 7.96
C GLY A 158 -12.88 7.67 6.84
N GLU A 159 -14.09 7.36 6.39
CA GLU A 159 -14.42 6.16 5.60
C GLU A 159 -13.72 6.10 4.22
N HIS A 160 -13.45 7.25 3.60
CA HIS A 160 -12.86 7.32 2.26
C HIS A 160 -11.36 7.60 2.25
N PHE A 161 -10.74 7.76 3.41
CA PHE A 161 -9.33 8.12 3.52
C PHE A 161 -8.52 6.96 4.12
N TYR A 162 -7.23 6.95 3.83
CA TYR A 162 -6.27 6.02 4.41
C TYR A 162 -5.14 6.76 5.14
N GLY A 163 -5.37 8.03 5.50
CA GLY A 163 -4.47 8.87 6.26
C GLY A 163 -5.00 10.30 6.34
N ARG A 164 -4.18 11.20 6.89
CA ARG A 164 -4.49 12.62 7.01
C ARG A 164 -3.30 13.47 6.59
N PRO A 165 -3.54 14.64 5.96
CA PRO A 165 -2.47 15.60 5.71
C PRO A 165 -2.07 16.26 7.03
N PHE A 166 -0.77 16.46 7.22
CA PHE A 166 -0.20 17.19 8.33
C PHE A 166 0.81 18.22 7.85
N ASP A 167 0.76 19.37 8.52
CA ASP A 167 1.73 20.43 8.39
C ASP A 167 2.82 20.24 9.45
N ILE A 168 4.07 20.21 9.00
CA ILE A 168 5.27 19.90 9.78
C ILE A 168 6.06 21.19 9.98
N PHE A 169 6.29 21.57 11.24
CA PHE A 169 7.04 22.75 11.60
C PHE A 169 8.38 22.37 12.25
N THR A 170 9.46 23.04 11.82
CA THR A 170 10.81 22.81 12.36
C THR A 170 11.41 24.08 12.97
N LYS A 171 12.34 23.94 13.93
CA LYS A 171 13.01 25.05 14.64
C LYS A 171 13.76 26.03 13.74
N LYS A 172 14.19 25.62 12.54
CA LYS A 172 14.78 26.53 11.56
C LYS A 172 13.65 27.19 10.75
N ALA A 173 13.35 28.43 11.14
CA ALA A 173 12.51 29.44 10.50
C ALA A 173 11.79 29.03 9.19
N GLY A 174 10.47 28.87 9.27
CA GLY A 174 9.55 29.13 8.15
C GLY A 174 9.32 28.02 7.13
N ILE A 175 10.08 26.91 7.13
CA ILE A 175 9.83 25.82 6.18
C ILE A 175 8.69 24.93 6.69
N LYS A 176 7.50 25.16 6.13
CA LYS A 176 6.33 24.30 6.26
C LYS A 176 6.48 23.11 5.31
N GLN A 177 6.78 21.92 5.84
CA GLN A 177 6.67 20.70 5.05
C GLN A 177 5.25 20.13 5.22
N ARG A 178 4.71 19.52 4.17
CA ARG A 178 3.42 18.82 4.25
C ARG A 178 3.65 17.34 4.03
N GLY A 179 3.04 16.51 4.86
CA GLY A 179 3.08 15.07 4.69
C GLY A 179 1.71 14.45 4.88
N TYR A 180 1.55 13.21 4.46
CA TYR A 180 0.31 12.46 4.59
C TYR A 180 0.60 11.20 5.39
N PHE A 181 -0.07 11.04 6.52
CA PHE A 181 0.29 10.05 7.52
C PHE A 181 -0.94 9.34 8.09
N VAL A 182 -0.71 8.16 8.64
CA VAL A 182 -1.62 7.41 9.48
C VAL A 182 -1.13 7.57 10.92
N PRO A 183 -1.83 8.34 11.76
CA PRO A 183 -1.49 8.50 13.16
C PRO A 183 -1.87 7.24 13.95
N VAL A 184 -0.89 6.63 14.58
CA VAL A 184 -1.02 5.39 15.35
C VAL A 184 -0.61 5.67 16.79
N LYS A 185 -1.34 5.12 17.77
CA LYS A 185 -1.01 5.27 19.20
C LYS A 185 0.39 4.70 19.45
N LEU A 186 1.23 5.38 20.24
CA LEU A 186 2.59 4.91 20.52
C LEU A 186 2.60 3.53 21.19
N GLU A 187 1.68 3.30 22.11
CA GLU A 187 1.50 2.03 22.82
C GLU A 187 1.19 0.83 21.90
N ALA A 188 0.62 1.07 20.72
CA ALA A 188 0.36 0.02 19.73
C ALA A 188 1.63 -0.66 19.20
N PHE A 189 2.79 0.00 19.32
CA PHE A 189 4.08 -0.56 18.90
C PHE A 189 4.78 -1.34 20.02
N GLN A 190 4.27 -1.30 21.25
CA GLN A 190 4.88 -1.98 22.41
C GLN A 190 6.37 -1.62 22.62
N ILE A 191 6.75 -0.38 22.29
CA ILE A 191 8.09 0.18 22.50
C ILE A 191 7.98 1.35 23.48
N ALA A 192 8.89 1.43 24.44
CA ALA A 192 8.95 2.54 25.39
C ALA A 192 9.23 3.87 24.66
N GLU A 193 8.56 4.95 25.07
CA GLU A 193 8.76 6.27 24.45
C GLU A 193 10.22 6.73 24.53
N SER A 194 10.88 6.50 25.68
CA SER A 194 12.31 6.80 25.87
C SER A 194 13.21 6.09 24.85
N GLU A 195 12.88 4.85 24.48
CA GLU A 195 13.61 4.10 23.46
C GLU A 195 13.39 4.71 22.07
N LEU A 196 12.15 5.09 21.72
CA LEU A 196 11.88 5.76 20.45
C LEU A 196 12.56 7.12 20.35
N GLU A 197 12.57 7.91 21.42
CA GLU A 197 13.25 9.21 21.46
C GLU A 197 14.76 9.06 21.24
N SER A 198 15.39 8.01 21.78
CA SER A 198 16.82 7.73 21.57
C SER A 198 17.19 7.47 20.10
N ARG A 199 16.22 7.02 19.28
CA ARG A 199 16.42 6.73 17.85
C ARG A 199 16.38 7.99 16.99
N LYS A 200 15.87 9.12 17.50
CA LYS A 200 15.65 10.33 16.70
C LYS A 200 16.96 10.91 16.17
N VAL A 201 17.01 11.05 14.84
CA VAL A 201 18.07 11.77 14.15
C VAL A 201 17.85 13.29 14.20
N ALA A 202 18.92 14.07 13.98
CA ALA A 202 18.96 15.52 14.19
C ALA A 202 17.76 16.30 13.60
N PHE A 203 17.28 15.97 12.39
CA PHE A 203 16.10 16.64 11.82
C PHE A 203 14.81 16.42 12.63
N MET A 204 14.61 15.23 13.20
CA MET A 204 13.43 14.92 14.01
C MET A 204 13.45 15.63 15.37
N GLN A 205 14.64 15.94 15.88
CA GLN A 205 14.81 16.80 17.07
C GLN A 205 14.47 18.27 16.78
N LEU A 206 14.45 18.66 15.51
CA LEU A 206 14.06 20.00 15.08
C LEU A 206 12.55 20.12 14.83
N VAL A 207 11.80 19.03 14.69
CA VAL A 207 10.35 19.08 14.54
C VAL A 207 9.72 19.51 15.86
N THR A 208 9.06 20.66 15.85
CA THR A 208 8.43 21.25 17.05
C THR A 208 6.93 21.02 17.09
N GLU A 209 6.31 20.94 15.91
CA GLU A 209 4.86 20.87 15.83
C GLU A 209 4.40 20.10 14.59
N PHE A 210 3.30 19.37 14.78
CA PHE A 210 2.55 18.67 13.76
C PHE A 210 1.09 19.09 13.92
N GLN A 211 0.54 19.75 12.90
CA GLN A 211 -0.86 20.18 12.90
C GLN A 211 -1.61 19.50 11.77
N LEU A 212 -2.88 19.17 12.00
CA LEU A 212 -3.74 18.66 10.94
C LEU A 212 -3.86 19.72 9.84
N GLY A 213 -3.41 19.38 8.63
CA GLY A 213 -3.48 20.29 7.49
C GLY A 213 -4.92 20.45 7.01
N ARG A 214 -5.28 21.65 6.54
CA ARG A 214 -6.59 21.86 5.89
C ARG A 214 -6.65 21.04 4.59
N GLY A 215 -7.60 20.11 4.52
CA GLY A 215 -7.88 19.28 3.35
C GLY A 215 -8.27 20.09 2.14
#